data_AF-A0A662VZF1-F1
#
_entry.id   AF-A0A662VZF1-F1
#
_cell.length_a   1.000
_cell.length_b   1.000
_cell.length_c   1.000
_cell.angle_alpha   90.00
_cell.angle_beta   90.00
_cell.angle_gamma   90.00
#
_symmetry.space_group_name_H-M   'P 1'
#
loop_
_entity.id
_entity.type
_entity.pdbx_description
1 polymer ?
#
loop_
_entity_poly.entity_id
_entity_poly.type
_entity_poly.pdbx_seq_one_letter_code
_entity_poly.pdbx_strand_id
1 'polypeptide(L)' 'MILSVRIPDDMYEDVVKARKLVGALSDSEFVRRAIVYYLKDLTILQERKYRIVVRTGRRGKNE' A
#
# COMPACT_ATOMS: atom_id res chain seq x y z
N MET A 1 -14.53 -18.09 2.37
CA MET A 1 -13.37 -18.21 3.28
C MET A 1 -13.21 -16.89 4.03
N ILE A 2 -13.24 -16.92 5.36
CA ILE A 2 -13.03 -15.72 6.20
C ILE A 2 -11.57 -15.73 6.64
N LEU A 3 -10.82 -14.69 6.28
CA LEU A 3 -9.46 -14.47 6.78
C LEU A 3 -9.54 -13.71 8.09
N SER A 4 -9.01 -14.30 9.16
CA SER A 4 -8.82 -13.62 10.45
C SER A 4 -7.36 -13.21 10.57
N VAL A 5 -7.13 -11.99 11.04
CA VAL A 5 -5.80 -11.42 11.24
C VAL A 5 -5.72 -10.92 12.66
N ARG A 6 -4.60 -11.20 13.34
CA ARG A 6 -4.33 -10.63 14.67
C ARG A 6 -3.59 -9.31 14.50
N ILE A 7 -4.05 -8.30 15.21
CA ILE A 7 -3.38 -7.02 15.32
C ILE A 7 -2.59 -7.07 16.63
N PRO A 8 -1.28 -6.76 16.62
CA PRO A 8 -0.51 -6.61 17.84
C PRO A 8 -1.13 -5.56 18.78
N ASP A 9 -1.07 -5.81 20.10
CA ASP A 9 -1.75 -4.96 21.09
C ASP A 9 -1.23 -3.52 21.07
N ASP A 10 0.07 -3.32 20.82
CA ASP A 10 0.73 -2.02 20.69
C ASP A 10 0.23 -1.22 19.47
N MET A 11 -0.26 -1.90 18.43
CA MET A 11 -0.79 -1.27 17.22
C MET A 11 -2.31 -1.06 17.26
N TYR A 12 -3.01 -1.69 18.21
CA TYR A 12 -4.47 -1.70 18.22
C TYR A 12 -5.06 -0.28 18.32
N GLU A 13 -4.51 0.55 19.22
CA GLU A 13 -4.97 1.93 19.36
C GLU A 13 -4.80 2.75 18.08
N ASP A 14 -3.68 2.58 17.40
CA ASP A 14 -3.38 3.31 16.18
C ASP A 14 -4.31 2.88 15.04
N VAL A 15 -4.60 1.58 14.94
CA VAL A 15 -5.59 1.06 13.99
C VAL A 15 -6.98 1.63 14.27
N VAL A 16 -7.40 1.68 15.55
CA VAL A 16 -8.70 2.25 15.94
C VAL A 16 -8.78 3.75 15.61
N LYS A 17 -7.71 4.51 15.87
CA LYS A 17 -7.62 5.94 15.52
C LYS A 17 -7.67 6.13 14.00
N ALA A 18 -6.88 5.37 13.25
CA ALA A 18 -6.85 5.42 11.78
C ALA A 18 -8.21 5.08 11.16
N ARG A 19 -8.92 4.07 11.69
CA ARG A 19 -10.27 3.70 11.25
C ARG A 19 -11.26 4.87 11.38
N LYS A 20 -11.21 5.58 12.51
CA LYS A 20 -12.06 6.75 12.76
C LYS A 20 -11.73 7.91 11.81
N LEU A 21 -10.44 8.19 11.59
CA LEU A 21 -9.99 9.25 10.69
C LEU A 21 -10.46 9.02 9.24
N VAL A 22 -10.41 7.77 8.78
CA VAL A 22 -10.83 7.39 7.42
C VAL A 22 -12.35 7.21 7.30
N GLY A 23 -13.08 7.20 8.43
CA GLY A 23 -14.54 7.03 8.45
C GLY A 23 -15.00 5.65 7.97
N ALA A 24 -14.23 4.60 8.24
CA ALA A 24 -14.63 3.24 7.86
C ALA A 24 -15.71 2.69 8.82
N LEU A 25 -16.72 2.02 8.25
CA LEU A 25 -17.89 1.52 9.00
C LEU A 25 -17.59 0.24 9.78
N SER A 26 -16.55 -0.50 9.39
CA SER A 26 -16.13 -1.74 10.03
C SER A 26 -14.62 -1.97 9.89
N ASP A 27 -14.06 -2.83 10.75
CA ASP A 27 -12.64 -3.21 10.68
C ASP A 27 -12.32 -3.91 9.36
N SER A 28 -13.22 -4.77 8.89
CA SER A 28 -13.11 -5.45 7.59
C SER A 28 -13.04 -4.47 6.42
N GLU A 29 -13.85 -3.41 6.46
CA GLU A 29 -13.80 -2.37 5.43
C GLU A 29 -12.49 -1.59 5.49
N PHE A 30 -12.07 -1.20 6.70
CA PHE A 30 -10.81 -0.48 6.92
C PHE A 30 -9.61 -1.27 6.37
N VAL A 31 -9.49 -2.53 6.75
CA VAL A 31 -8.42 -3.43 6.27
C VAL A 31 -8.47 -3.59 4.76
N ARG A 32 -9.68 -3.76 4.18
CA ARG A 32 -9.81 -3.88 2.71
C ARG A 32 -9.33 -2.63 1.99
N ARG A 33 -9.69 -1.44 2.48
CA ARG A 33 -9.22 -0.17 1.91
C ARG A 33 -7.71 -0.04 2.05
N ALA A 34 -7.16 -0.33 3.23
CA ALA A 34 -5.72 -0.27 3.48
C ALA A 34 -4.91 -1.17 2.53
N ILE A 35 -5.36 -2.41 2.31
CA ILE A 35 -4.74 -3.33 1.36
C ILE A 35 -4.78 -2.76 -0.07
N VAL A 36 -5.94 -2.25 -0.51
CA VAL A 36 -6.07 -1.66 -1.85
C VAL A 36 -5.13 -0.46 -2.03
N TYR A 37 -5.02 0.43 -1.03
CA TYR A 37 -4.08 1.56 -1.09
C TYR A 37 -2.64 1.09 -1.14
N TYR A 38 -2.25 0.12 -0.31
CA TYR A 38 -0.91 -0.43 -0.30
C TYR A 38 -0.54 -1.06 -1.66
N LEU A 39 -1.45 -1.85 -2.26
CA LEU A 39 -1.23 -2.44 -3.57
C LEU A 39 -1.11 -1.40 -4.69
N LYS A 40 -1.89 -0.31 -4.62
CA LYS A 40 -1.77 0.82 -5.55
C LYS A 40 -0.41 1.51 -5.42
N ASP A 41 0.03 1.77 -4.20
CA ASP A 41 1.33 2.39 -3.94
C ASP A 41 2.49 1.52 -4.44
N LEU A 42 2.44 0.21 -4.21
CA LEU A 42 3.43 -0.72 -4.78
C LEU A 42 3.45 -0.67 -6.31
N THR A 43 2.28 -0.63 -6.95
CA THR A 43 2.17 -0.52 -8.40
C THR A 43 2.81 0.77 -8.91
N ILE A 44 2.51 1.91 -8.28
CA ILE A 44 3.10 3.21 -8.62
C ILE A 44 4.63 3.19 -8.44
N LEU A 45 5.13 2.60 -7.35
CA LEU A 45 6.57 2.47 -7.11
C LEU A 45 7.25 1.60 -8.17
N GLN A 46 6.62 0.50 -8.58
CA GLN A 46 7.11 -0.38 -9.63
C GLN A 46 7.17 0.34 -10.98
N GLU A 47 6.12 1.08 -11.35
CA GLU A 47 6.09 1.90 -12.56
C GLU A 47 7.17 2.99 -12.57
N ARG A 48 7.38 3.67 -11.42
CA ARG A 48 8.45 4.65 -11.25
C ARG A 48 9.83 4.02 -11.43
N LYS A 49 10.07 2.86 -10.82
CA LYS A 49 11.32 2.11 -10.97
C LYS A 49 11.56 1.74 -12.44
N TYR A 50 10.55 1.23 -13.13
CA TYR A 50 10.65 0.87 -14.55
C TYR A 50 10.98 2.08 -15.43
N ARG A 51 10.33 3.23 -15.20
CA ARG A 51 10.59 4.48 -15.92
C ARG A 51 12.03 4.98 -15.74
N ILE A 52 12.59 4.85 -14.54
CA ILE A 52 14.00 5.20 -14.27
C ILE A 52 14.92 4.28 -15.07
N VAL A 53 14.73 2.96 -15.00
CA VAL A 53 15.56 1.97 -15.71
C VAL A 53 15.55 2.20 -17.23
N VAL A 54 14.40 2.44 -17.83
CA VAL A 54 14.28 2.71 -19.28
C VAL A 54 15.01 3.99 -19.69
N ARG A 55 15.00 5.03 -18.85
CA ARG A 55 15.72 6.28 -19.12
C ARG A 55 17.23 6.11 -19.03
N THR A 56 17.72 5.32 -18.07
CA THR A 56 19.16 5.04 -17.94
C THR A 56 19.68 4.13 -19.07
N GLY A 57 18.90 3.13 -19.47
CA GLY A 57 19.28 2.21 -20.56
C GLY A 57 19.36 2.83 -21.96
N ARG A 58 18.74 4.00 -22.19
CA ARG A 58 18.84 4.74 -23.46
C ARG A 58 20.06 5.67 -23.56
N ARG A 59 20.74 5.96 -22.44
CA ARG A 59 21.94 6.82 -22.47
C ARG A 59 23.22 6.09 -22.89
N GLY A 60 23.25 4.75 -22.85
CA GLY A 60 24.43 3.96 -23.21
C GLY A 60 24.42 3.34 -24.62
N LYS A 61 23.56 3.84 -25.54
CA LYS A 61 23.44 3.26 -26.90
C LYS A 61 23.81 4.22 -28.05
N ASN A 62 24.34 5.40 -27.73
CA ASN A 62 24.76 6.42 -28.69
C ASN A 62 26.20 6.92 -28.45
N GLU A 63 27.06 6.07 -27.88
CA GLU A 63 28.53 6.26 -27.88
C GLU A 63 29.18 5.10 -28.63
#